data_AF-A0A929UME3-F1
#
_entry.id   AF-A0A929UME3-F1
#
_cell.length_a   1.000
_cell.length_b   1.000
_cell.length_c   1.000
_cell.angle_alpha   90.00
_cell.angle_beta   90.00
_cell.angle_gamma   90.00
#
_symmetry.space_group_name_H-M   'P 1'
#
loop_
_entity.id
_entity.type
_entity.pdbx_description
1 polymer ?
#
loop_
_entity_poly.entity_id
_entity_poly.type
_entity_poly.pdbx_seq_one_letter_code
_entity_poly.pdbx_strand_id
1 'polypeptide(L)'
;PIDEKKYMISSLLMAIPIFILLNFFLVLTPQTLLSLTPVLALIAVWLYAWEIREIVKREARTEDAGYQSLSHDLNETIQMHEKSRRSGLSGVTKAVKRGRSGRQMLLNVLGVVVFSQIVLGGILPALVFGYTSDDKMLWNIFNVVALLGCAFFFVGAWISEKKTRHGSKFHLFRLPPASIAMLSAILALAVRIWNPVSDVVYYLAALVTLAGIVLTMAGIIERYNELSTRPLPEFHNREVGA
;
A
#
# COMPACT_ATOMS: atom_id res chain seq x y z
N PRO A 1 -6.68 20.82 4.37
CA PRO A 1 -7.41 19.61 3.89
C PRO A 1 -7.58 19.69 2.38
N ILE A 2 -7.37 18.58 1.69
CA ILE A 2 -7.52 18.42 0.24
C ILE A 2 -8.98 18.12 -0.06
N ASP A 3 -9.58 18.81 -1.02
CA ASP A 3 -10.93 18.50 -1.49
C ASP A 3 -10.88 17.30 -2.47
N GLU A 4 -11.37 16.15 -2.03
CA GLU A 4 -11.32 14.88 -2.77
C GLU A 4 -11.96 14.99 -4.16
N LYS A 5 -13.08 15.72 -4.28
CA LYS A 5 -13.81 15.85 -5.55
C LYS A 5 -13.02 16.69 -6.55
N LYS A 6 -12.43 17.80 -6.09
CA LYS A 6 -11.59 18.67 -6.93
C LYS A 6 -10.32 17.96 -7.36
N TYR A 7 -9.71 17.18 -6.47
CA TYR A 7 -8.55 16.36 -6.79
C TYR A 7 -8.86 15.34 -7.88
N MET A 8 -9.95 14.59 -7.75
CA MET A 8 -10.35 13.61 -8.77
C MET A 8 -10.62 14.25 -10.14
N ILE A 9 -11.32 15.39 -10.17
CA ILE A 9 -11.61 16.11 -11.41
C ILE A 9 -10.31 16.60 -12.06
N SER A 10 -9.40 17.18 -11.28
CA SER A 10 -8.10 17.64 -11.80
C SER A 10 -7.25 16.49 -12.32
N SER A 11 -7.26 15.34 -11.64
CA SER A 11 -6.54 14.14 -12.07
C SER A 11 -7.13 13.59 -13.38
N LEU A 12 -8.46 13.53 -13.49
CA LEU A 12 -9.14 13.08 -14.70
C LEU A 12 -8.86 14.01 -15.89
N LEU A 13 -8.86 15.32 -15.65
CA LEU A 13 -8.58 16.32 -16.69
C LEU A 13 -7.15 16.18 -17.21
N MET A 14 -6.18 15.88 -16.33
CA MET A 14 -4.79 15.64 -16.72
C MET A 14 -4.58 14.26 -17.37
N ALA A 15 -5.43 13.27 -17.08
CA ALA A 15 -5.34 11.95 -17.71
C ALA A 15 -5.63 12.00 -19.22
N ILE A 16 -6.47 12.92 -19.70
CA ILE A 16 -6.81 13.08 -21.12
C ILE A 16 -5.58 13.39 -21.99
N PRO A 17 -4.80 14.46 -21.73
CA PRO A 17 -3.59 14.74 -22.53
C PRO A 17 -2.53 13.65 -22.38
N ILE A 18 -2.39 13.07 -21.19
CA ILE A 18 -1.46 11.94 -20.96
C ILE A 18 -1.87 10.74 -21.83
N PHE A 19 -3.15 10.42 -21.91
CA PHE A 19 -3.65 9.32 -22.72
C PHE A 19 -3.41 9.56 -24.21
N ILE A 20 -3.67 10.77 -24.70
CA ILE A 20 -3.42 11.14 -26.11
C ILE A 20 -1.92 11.02 -26.43
N LEU A 21 -1.06 11.54 -25.55
CA LEU A 21 0.38 11.46 -25.72
C LEU A 21 0.86 10.00 -25.71
N LEU A 22 0.34 9.19 -24.78
CA LEU A 22 0.69 7.78 -24.67
C LEU A 22 0.26 6.99 -25.91
N ASN A 23 -0.92 7.28 -26.48
CA ASN A 23 -1.42 6.62 -27.69
C ASN A 23 -0.57 6.96 -28.94
N PHE A 24 0.11 8.12 -28.96
CA PHE A 24 0.99 8.49 -30.06
C PHE A 24 2.32 7.71 -30.05
N PHE A 25 2.85 7.35 -28.87
CA PHE A 25 4.14 6.65 -28.73
C PHE A 25 4.01 5.14 -28.46
N LEU A 26 2.88 4.70 -27.91
CA LEU A 26 2.68 3.34 -27.40
C LEU A 26 1.28 2.83 -27.79
N VAL A 27 1.24 1.97 -28.81
CA VAL A 27 0.03 1.19 -29.13
C VAL A 27 -0.05 0.03 -28.13
N LEU A 28 -0.84 0.22 -27.07
CA LEU A 28 -1.03 -0.79 -26.03
C LEU A 28 -1.97 -1.89 -26.52
N THR A 29 -1.46 -3.11 -26.68
CA THR A 29 -2.28 -4.31 -26.89
C THR A 29 -3.05 -4.66 -25.60
N PRO A 30 -4.23 -5.29 -25.69
CA PRO A 30 -5.03 -5.66 -24.51
C PRO A 30 -4.23 -6.47 -23.48
N GLN A 31 -3.33 -7.32 -23.95
CA GLN A 31 -2.45 -8.16 -23.13
C GLN A 31 -1.38 -7.35 -22.38
N THR A 32 -0.78 -6.34 -23.01
CA THR A 32 0.20 -5.46 -22.35
C THR A 32 -0.46 -4.49 -21.38
N LEU A 33 -1.68 -4.03 -21.69
CA LEU A 33 -2.46 -3.23 -20.75
C LEU A 33 -2.77 -4.02 -19.47
N LEU A 34 -3.27 -5.26 -19.60
CA LEU A 34 -3.60 -6.09 -18.45
C LEU A 34 -2.35 -6.46 -17.64
N SER A 35 -1.18 -6.61 -18.27
CA SER A 35 0.07 -6.89 -17.53
C SER A 35 0.61 -5.69 -16.75
N LEU A 36 0.34 -4.46 -17.21
CA LEU A 36 0.73 -3.22 -16.52
C LEU A 36 -0.14 -2.90 -15.31
N THR A 37 -1.43 -3.26 -15.34
CA THR A 37 -2.37 -2.87 -14.27
C THR A 37 -2.03 -3.45 -12.87
N PRO A 38 -1.61 -4.72 -12.70
CA PRO A 38 -1.13 -5.23 -11.41
C PRO A 38 0.12 -4.50 -10.91
N VAL A 39 1.01 -4.05 -11.80
CA VAL A 39 2.22 -3.31 -11.43
C VAL A 39 1.85 -1.96 -10.83
N LEU A 40 0.94 -1.23 -11.48
CA LEU A 40 0.38 0.01 -10.97
C LEU A 40 -0.30 -0.19 -9.60
N ALA A 41 -1.03 -1.30 -9.43
CA ALA A 41 -1.66 -1.63 -8.17
C ALA A 41 -0.64 -1.90 -7.04
N LEU A 42 0.46 -2.60 -7.33
CA LEU A 42 1.53 -2.82 -6.35
C LEU A 42 2.21 -1.51 -5.95
N ILE A 43 2.46 -0.61 -6.90
CA ILE A 43 2.99 0.72 -6.62
C ILE A 43 2.03 1.50 -5.72
N ALA A 44 0.73 1.47 -6.02
CA ALA A 44 -0.30 2.12 -5.21
C ALA A 44 -0.34 1.58 -3.77
N VAL A 45 -0.26 0.25 -3.60
CA VAL A 45 -0.21 -0.40 -2.28
C VAL A 45 1.08 -0.04 -1.53
N TRP A 46 2.21 0.07 -2.24
CA TRP A 46 3.48 0.48 -1.66
C TRP A 46 3.44 1.94 -1.17
N LEU A 47 2.90 2.85 -1.98
CA LEU A 47 2.66 4.25 -1.60
C LEU A 47 1.73 4.35 -0.39
N TYR A 48 0.62 3.60 -0.40
CA TYR A 48 -0.27 3.51 0.76
C TYR A 48 0.49 3.09 2.03
N ALA A 49 1.31 2.04 1.93
CA ALA A 49 2.07 1.54 3.07
C ALA A 49 3.09 2.55 3.59
N TRP A 50 3.68 3.37 2.71
CA TRP A 50 4.59 4.45 3.11
C TRP A 50 3.83 5.59 3.79
N GLU A 51 2.77 6.09 3.18
CA GLU A 51 2.00 7.22 3.71
C GLU A 51 1.42 6.90 5.09
N ILE A 52 0.86 5.69 5.27
CA ILE A 52 0.34 5.26 6.58
C ILE A 52 1.44 5.19 7.64
N ARG A 53 2.67 4.78 7.29
CA ARG A 53 3.78 4.76 8.28
C ARG A 53 4.15 6.16 8.71
N GLU A 54 4.21 7.09 7.76
CA GLU A 54 4.53 8.48 8.02
C GLU A 54 3.45 9.15 8.87
N ILE A 55 2.19 8.89 8.55
CA ILE A 55 1.02 9.27 9.34
C ILE A 55 1.11 8.75 10.78
N VAL A 56 1.37 7.45 10.96
CA VAL A 56 1.46 6.82 12.29
C VAL A 56 2.65 7.40 13.08
N LYS A 57 3.76 7.69 12.42
CA LYS A 57 4.93 8.32 13.04
C LYS A 57 4.61 9.74 13.52
N ARG A 58 3.85 10.50 12.74
CA ARG A 58 3.34 11.83 13.09
C ARG A 58 2.32 11.79 14.23
N GLU A 59 1.39 10.83 14.21
CA GLU A 59 0.42 10.62 15.31
C GLU A 59 1.10 10.22 16.63
N ALA A 60 2.20 9.46 16.56
CA ALA A 60 2.95 9.03 17.74
C ALA A 60 3.69 10.19 18.45
N ARG A 61 3.67 11.42 17.90
CA ARG A 61 4.36 12.62 18.41
C ARG A 61 5.85 12.39 18.73
N THR A 62 6.47 11.40 18.10
CA THR A 62 7.88 11.04 18.35
C THR A 62 8.86 12.05 17.80
N GLU A 63 8.39 13.06 17.07
CA GLU A 63 9.21 14.14 16.51
C GLU A 63 8.88 15.51 17.13
N ASP A 64 7.90 15.58 18.04
CA ASP A 64 7.56 16.81 18.76
C ASP A 64 8.51 16.97 19.96
N ALA A 65 9.44 17.92 19.86
CA ALA A 65 10.46 18.17 20.88
C ALA A 65 9.85 18.54 22.25
N GLY A 66 8.69 19.22 22.26
CA GLY A 66 8.00 19.60 23.49
C GLY A 66 7.26 18.44 24.17
N TYR A 67 6.76 17.49 23.37
CA TYR A 67 6.14 16.28 23.90
C TYR A 67 7.19 15.26 24.36
N GLN A 68 8.36 15.25 23.71
CA GLN A 68 9.50 14.41 24.10
C GLN A 68 10.10 14.80 25.44
N SER A 69 10.17 16.09 25.81
CA SER A 69 10.68 16.50 27.12
C SER A 69 9.75 16.08 28.27
N LEU A 70 8.44 16.30 28.10
CA LEU A 70 7.40 15.87 29.05
C LEU A 70 7.36 14.34 29.20
N SER A 71 7.42 13.63 28.08
CA SER A 71 7.46 12.17 28.12
C SER A 71 8.79 11.63 28.63
N HIS A 72 9.93 12.30 28.41
CA HIS A 72 11.22 11.91 29.00
C HIS A 72 11.18 12.00 30.52
N ASP A 73 10.69 13.12 31.08
CA ASP A 73 10.52 13.31 32.54
C ASP A 73 9.58 12.25 33.15
N LEU A 74 8.45 12.00 32.49
CA LEU A 74 7.48 10.99 32.94
C LEU A 74 8.03 9.57 32.80
N ASN A 75 8.82 9.30 31.76
CA ASN A 75 9.38 7.99 31.50
C ASN A 75 10.63 7.73 32.35
N GLU A 76 11.39 8.74 32.78
CA GLU A 76 12.43 8.61 33.81
C GLU A 76 11.82 8.26 35.16
N THR A 77 10.76 8.95 35.59
CA THR A 77 10.06 8.65 36.84
C THR A 77 9.42 7.26 36.84
N ILE A 78 8.79 6.85 35.73
CA ILE A 78 8.26 5.49 35.56
C ILE A 78 9.38 4.45 35.47
N GLN A 79 10.48 4.72 34.76
CA GLN A 79 11.62 3.79 34.67
C GLN A 79 12.31 3.60 36.01
N MET A 80 12.41 4.64 36.85
CA MET A 80 12.89 4.48 38.23
C MET A 80 11.98 3.53 39.03
N HIS A 81 10.66 3.62 38.85
CA HIS A 81 9.69 2.74 39.52
C HIS A 81 9.63 1.32 38.94
N GLU A 82 9.94 1.15 37.65
CA GLU A 82 9.75 -0.10 36.91
C GLU A 82 11.04 -0.94 36.77
N LYS A 83 12.23 -0.31 36.90
CA LYS A 83 13.54 -0.99 36.96
C LYS A 83 13.63 -1.98 38.13
N SER A 84 12.84 -1.77 39.19
CA SER A 84 12.66 -2.71 40.30
C SER A 84 11.82 -3.96 39.97
N ARG A 85 11.13 -4.03 38.82
CA ARG A 85 10.30 -5.19 38.40
C ARG A 85 10.75 -5.94 37.14
N ARG A 86 11.65 -5.38 36.31
CA ARG A 86 11.82 -5.80 34.89
C ARG A 86 13.02 -6.69 34.54
N SER A 87 13.85 -7.13 35.49
CA SER A 87 15.05 -7.93 35.17
C SER A 87 14.78 -9.25 34.42
N GLY A 88 13.57 -9.82 34.51
CA GLY A 88 13.18 -11.05 33.79
C GLY A 88 12.47 -10.88 32.43
N LEU A 89 11.87 -9.73 32.11
CA LEU A 89 10.97 -9.56 30.93
C LEU A 89 11.66 -8.93 29.70
N SER A 90 12.90 -8.47 29.88
CA SER A 90 13.65 -7.74 28.85
C SER A 90 14.10 -8.63 27.67
N GLY A 91 14.25 -9.95 27.89
CA GLY A 91 14.60 -10.91 26.84
C GLY A 91 13.45 -11.20 25.87
N VAL A 92 12.23 -11.36 26.39
CA VAL A 92 11.02 -11.65 25.60
C VAL A 92 10.61 -10.46 24.72
N THR A 93 10.67 -9.25 25.27
CA THR A 93 10.31 -8.03 24.55
C THR A 93 11.30 -7.67 23.44
N LYS A 94 12.61 -7.90 23.65
CA LYS A 94 13.65 -7.73 22.61
C LYS A 94 13.50 -8.75 21.48
N ALA A 95 13.15 -10.01 21.76
CA ALA A 95 12.87 -11.02 20.73
C ALA A 95 11.63 -10.66 19.89
N VAL A 96 10.56 -10.16 20.52
CA VAL A 96 9.32 -9.72 19.83
C VAL A 96 9.54 -8.47 18.96
N LYS A 97 10.39 -7.52 19.37
CA LYS A 97 10.75 -6.34 18.56
C LYS A 97 11.63 -6.72 17.37
N ARG A 98 12.59 -7.64 17.55
CA ARG A 98 13.51 -8.12 16.50
C ARG A 98 12.78 -8.94 15.42
N GLY A 99 11.81 -9.76 15.79
CA GLY A 99 10.95 -10.50 14.84
C GLY A 99 10.00 -9.61 14.02
N ARG A 100 9.62 -8.43 14.55
CA ARG A 100 8.73 -7.48 13.86
C ARG A 100 9.44 -6.75 12.71
N SER A 101 10.71 -6.39 12.93
CA SER A 101 11.60 -5.79 11.91
C SER A 101 11.90 -6.78 10.77
N GLY A 102 12.25 -8.04 11.12
CA GLY A 102 12.50 -9.08 10.13
C GLY A 102 11.27 -9.42 9.28
N ARG A 103 10.07 -9.47 9.87
CA ARG A 103 8.82 -9.72 9.13
C ARG A 103 8.48 -8.60 8.14
N GLN A 104 8.72 -7.33 8.48
CA GLN A 104 8.51 -6.20 7.56
C GLN A 104 9.55 -6.16 6.44
N MET A 105 10.81 -6.49 6.75
CA MET A 105 11.85 -6.65 5.74
C MET A 105 11.51 -7.78 4.76
N LEU A 106 11.04 -8.94 5.26
CA LEU A 106 10.58 -10.05 4.43
C LEU A 106 9.39 -9.67 3.54
N LEU A 107 8.39 -8.95 4.06
CA LEU A 107 7.26 -8.48 3.26
C LEU A 107 7.69 -7.49 2.15
N ASN A 108 8.62 -6.59 2.45
CA ASN A 108 9.17 -5.66 1.45
C ASN A 108 9.97 -6.41 0.37
N VAL A 109 10.82 -7.37 0.76
CA VAL A 109 11.58 -8.19 -0.19
C VAL A 109 10.64 -9.01 -1.07
N LEU A 110 9.60 -9.60 -0.48
CA LEU A 110 8.62 -10.39 -1.22
C LEU A 110 7.80 -9.53 -2.18
N GLY A 111 7.45 -8.31 -1.80
CA GLY A 111 6.84 -7.33 -2.70
C GLY A 111 7.74 -6.97 -3.89
N VAL A 112 9.05 -6.77 -3.66
CA VAL A 112 10.02 -6.51 -4.74
C VAL A 112 10.18 -7.73 -5.66
N VAL A 113 10.17 -8.94 -5.10
CA VAL A 113 10.22 -10.18 -5.89
C VAL A 113 8.97 -10.33 -6.74
N VAL A 114 7.78 -10.07 -6.21
CA VAL A 114 6.53 -10.13 -7.00
C VAL A 114 6.52 -9.07 -8.10
N PHE A 115 6.99 -7.86 -7.80
CA PHE A 115 7.15 -6.80 -8.80
C PHE A 115 8.13 -7.21 -9.91
N SER A 116 9.28 -7.80 -9.56
CA SER A 116 10.27 -8.24 -10.55
C SER A 116 9.73 -9.38 -11.42
N GLN A 117 8.94 -10.30 -10.86
CA GLN A 117 8.28 -11.36 -11.63
C GLN A 117 7.24 -10.82 -12.63
N ILE A 118 6.45 -9.81 -12.27
CA ILE A 118 5.45 -9.23 -13.19
C ILE A 118 6.14 -8.42 -14.31
N VAL A 119 7.23 -7.70 -13.99
CA VAL A 119 7.98 -6.89 -14.96
C VAL A 119 8.80 -7.77 -15.91
N LEU A 120 9.64 -8.67 -15.38
CA LEU A 120 10.50 -9.55 -16.18
C LEU A 120 9.74 -10.71 -16.82
N GLY A 121 8.73 -11.25 -16.14
CA GLY A 121 7.95 -12.40 -16.60
C GLY A 121 6.65 -12.02 -17.30
N GLY A 122 6.35 -10.73 -17.47
CA GLY A 122 5.06 -10.29 -18.00
C GLY A 122 5.11 -9.16 -19.01
N ILE A 123 5.89 -8.10 -18.74
CA ILE A 123 5.90 -6.87 -19.53
C ILE A 123 7.09 -6.85 -20.50
N LEU A 124 8.31 -7.01 -20.00
CA LEU A 124 9.52 -6.95 -20.82
C LEU A 124 9.51 -7.94 -21.99
N PRO A 125 9.12 -9.21 -21.81
CA PRO A 125 9.17 -10.16 -22.91
C PRO A 125 8.03 -9.97 -23.91
N ALA A 126 6.86 -9.52 -23.45
CA ALA A 126 5.76 -9.15 -24.33
C ALA A 126 6.12 -7.96 -25.23
N LEU A 127 6.97 -7.04 -24.75
CA LEU A 127 7.47 -5.90 -25.50
C LEU A 127 8.68 -6.22 -26.39
N VAL A 128 9.59 -7.09 -25.95
CA VAL A 128 10.87 -7.35 -26.64
C VAL A 128 10.78 -8.51 -27.64
N PHE A 129 10.11 -9.61 -27.29
CA PHE A 129 10.12 -10.84 -28.09
C PHE A 129 8.80 -11.11 -28.82
N GLY A 130 7.73 -10.38 -28.47
CA GLY A 130 6.38 -10.74 -28.84
C GLY A 130 5.94 -12.03 -28.13
N TYR A 131 4.64 -12.26 -28.02
CA TYR A 131 4.12 -13.49 -27.42
C TYR A 131 4.30 -14.66 -28.40
N THR A 132 5.50 -15.25 -28.43
CA THR A 132 5.81 -16.45 -29.20
C THR A 132 5.03 -17.64 -28.66
N SER A 133 4.41 -18.42 -29.56
CA SER A 133 3.43 -19.43 -29.17
C SER A 133 4.02 -20.67 -28.49
N ASP A 134 5.34 -20.88 -28.63
CA ASP A 134 6.03 -22.04 -28.08
C ASP A 134 6.33 -21.90 -26.58
N ASP A 135 6.35 -20.68 -26.04
CA ASP A 135 6.70 -20.39 -24.64
C ASP A 135 5.49 -20.22 -23.71
N LYS A 136 4.26 -20.48 -24.20
CA LYS A 136 3.01 -20.24 -23.45
C LYS A 136 3.00 -20.91 -22.07
N MET A 137 3.62 -22.08 -21.93
CA MET A 137 3.70 -22.81 -20.67
C MET A 137 4.59 -22.08 -19.65
N LEU A 138 5.74 -21.56 -20.08
CA LEU A 138 6.64 -20.77 -19.23
C LEU A 138 5.96 -19.47 -18.77
N TRP A 139 5.30 -18.77 -19.69
CA TRP A 139 4.52 -17.56 -19.36
C TRP A 139 3.44 -17.83 -18.32
N ASN A 140 2.74 -18.95 -18.42
CA ASN A 140 1.69 -19.29 -17.47
C ASN A 140 2.27 -19.64 -16.08
N ILE A 141 3.41 -20.34 -16.03
CA ILE A 141 4.12 -20.63 -14.77
C ILE A 141 4.51 -19.33 -14.06
N PHE A 142 5.10 -18.37 -14.78
CA PHE A 142 5.43 -17.06 -14.21
C PHE A 142 4.20 -16.32 -13.66
N ASN A 143 3.07 -16.35 -14.37
CA ASN A 143 1.82 -15.72 -13.93
C ASN A 143 1.22 -16.41 -12.68
N VAL A 144 1.27 -17.73 -12.60
CA VAL A 144 0.81 -18.49 -11.42
C VAL A 144 1.68 -18.18 -10.21
N VAL A 145 3.00 -18.14 -10.37
CA VAL A 145 3.92 -17.74 -9.29
C VAL A 145 3.66 -16.30 -8.84
N ALA A 146 3.42 -15.38 -9.78
CA ALA A 146 3.06 -14.00 -9.47
C ALA A 146 1.72 -13.92 -8.71
N LEU A 147 0.71 -14.71 -9.08
CA LEU A 147 -0.59 -14.76 -8.40
C LEU A 147 -0.44 -15.28 -6.96
N LEU A 148 0.31 -16.35 -6.75
CA LEU A 148 0.60 -16.90 -5.42
C LEU A 148 1.38 -15.89 -4.56
N GLY A 149 2.36 -15.20 -5.16
CA GLY A 149 3.10 -14.14 -4.49
C GLY A 149 2.23 -12.96 -4.07
N CYS A 150 1.35 -12.48 -4.96
CA CYS A 150 0.34 -11.46 -4.66
C CYS A 150 -0.60 -11.89 -3.54
N ALA A 151 -1.08 -13.15 -3.56
CA ALA A 151 -1.95 -13.69 -2.52
C ALA A 151 -1.24 -13.78 -1.16
N PHE A 152 0.02 -14.23 -1.12
CA PHE A 152 0.80 -14.27 0.10
C PHE A 152 1.08 -12.87 0.66
N PHE A 153 1.41 -11.91 -0.22
CA PHE A 153 1.60 -10.51 0.15
C PHE A 153 0.29 -9.89 0.68
N PHE A 154 -0.86 -10.22 0.08
CA PHE A 154 -2.19 -9.80 0.55
C PHE A 154 -2.47 -10.30 1.97
N VAL A 155 -2.26 -11.58 2.25
CA VAL A 155 -2.45 -12.15 3.59
C VAL A 155 -1.51 -11.47 4.60
N GLY A 156 -0.25 -11.25 4.22
CA GLY A 156 0.73 -10.55 5.04
C GLY A 156 0.35 -9.11 5.37
N ALA A 157 -0.08 -8.35 4.36
CA ALA A 157 -0.55 -6.97 4.48
C ALA A 157 -1.83 -6.88 5.31
N TRP A 158 -2.82 -7.74 5.05
CA TRP A 158 -4.10 -7.79 5.77
C TRP A 158 -3.91 -8.09 7.27
N ILE A 159 -3.03 -9.02 7.61
CA ILE A 159 -2.68 -9.33 9.01
C ILE A 159 -1.94 -8.15 9.66
N SER A 160 -1.00 -7.52 8.94
CA SER A 160 -0.27 -6.34 9.44
C SER A 160 -1.21 -5.17 9.72
N GLU A 161 -2.20 -4.98 8.85
CA GLU A 161 -3.14 -3.87 8.92
C GLU A 161 -4.16 -4.02 10.05
N LYS A 162 -4.65 -5.24 10.32
CA LYS A 162 -5.47 -5.51 11.52
C LYS A 162 -4.78 -5.09 12.82
N LYS A 163 -3.45 -5.14 12.86
CA LYS A 163 -2.67 -4.81 14.06
C LYS A 163 -2.43 -3.32 14.24
N THR A 164 -2.37 -2.55 13.15
CA THR A 164 -2.27 -1.06 13.19
C THR A 164 -3.63 -0.38 13.35
N ARG A 165 -4.74 -1.10 13.15
CA ARG A 165 -6.13 -0.64 13.31
C ARG A 165 -6.63 -0.48 14.75
N HIS A 166 -5.77 -0.34 15.74
CA HIS A 166 -6.24 -0.02 17.10
C HIS A 166 -6.66 1.47 17.15
N GLY A 167 -7.87 1.79 16.65
CA GLY A 167 -8.53 3.07 16.91
C GLY A 167 -9.13 3.87 15.73
N SER A 168 -8.93 3.52 14.46
CA SER A 168 -9.43 4.36 13.34
C SER A 168 -10.82 3.93 12.84
N LYS A 169 -11.83 4.79 13.06
CA LYS A 169 -13.22 4.65 12.62
C LYS A 169 -13.39 4.98 11.12
N PHE A 170 -12.74 4.21 10.24
CA PHE A 170 -12.92 4.39 8.79
C PHE A 170 -14.28 3.81 8.37
N HIS A 171 -15.24 4.66 8.00
CA HIS A 171 -16.64 4.31 7.81
C HIS A 171 -17.08 4.03 6.36
N LEU A 172 -16.23 4.29 5.35
CA LEU A 172 -16.67 4.19 3.95
C LEU A 172 -16.48 2.81 3.31
N PHE A 173 -15.63 1.94 3.86
CA PHE A 173 -15.53 0.53 3.45
C PHE A 173 -14.97 -0.32 4.61
N ARG A 174 -15.64 -1.43 4.97
CA ARG A 174 -15.21 -2.31 6.08
C ARG A 174 -13.81 -2.90 5.85
N LEU A 175 -13.37 -2.93 4.60
CA LEU A 175 -12.04 -3.39 4.19
C LEU A 175 -11.08 -2.21 4.00
N PRO A 176 -9.80 -2.37 4.36
CA PRO A 176 -8.85 -1.28 4.20
C PRO A 176 -8.64 -0.97 2.71
N PRO A 177 -8.43 0.29 2.31
CA PRO A 177 -8.33 0.66 0.90
C PRO A 177 -7.32 -0.21 0.14
N ALA A 178 -6.12 -0.45 0.71
CA ALA A 178 -5.08 -1.27 0.10
C ALA A 178 -5.53 -2.69 -0.27
N SER A 179 -6.43 -3.29 0.52
CA SER A 179 -6.94 -4.63 0.24
C SER A 179 -7.77 -4.70 -1.05
N ILE A 180 -8.42 -3.59 -1.43
CA ILE A 180 -9.26 -3.50 -2.63
C ILE A 180 -8.38 -3.56 -3.89
N ALA A 181 -7.30 -2.76 -3.93
CA ALA A 181 -6.36 -2.79 -5.05
C ALA A 181 -5.63 -4.13 -5.20
N MET A 182 -5.36 -4.82 -4.08
CA MET A 182 -4.74 -6.15 -4.11
C MET A 182 -5.70 -7.21 -4.63
N LEU A 183 -6.97 -7.19 -4.21
CA LEU A 183 -8.01 -8.07 -4.74
C LEU A 183 -8.19 -7.88 -6.23
N SER A 184 -8.21 -6.62 -6.69
CA SER A 184 -8.34 -6.34 -8.12
C SER A 184 -7.10 -6.76 -8.92
N ALA A 185 -5.89 -6.62 -8.36
CA ALA A 185 -4.66 -7.13 -8.99
C ALA A 185 -4.65 -8.66 -9.11
N ILE A 186 -5.14 -9.39 -8.10
CA ILE A 186 -5.29 -10.84 -8.16
C ILE A 186 -6.29 -11.23 -9.25
N LEU A 187 -7.40 -10.48 -9.39
CA LEU A 187 -8.39 -10.71 -10.44
C LEU A 187 -7.79 -10.50 -11.84
N ALA A 188 -6.99 -9.45 -12.05
CA ALA A 188 -6.29 -9.23 -13.31
C ALA A 188 -5.33 -10.38 -13.67
N LEU A 189 -4.57 -10.88 -12.69
CA LEU A 189 -3.69 -12.04 -12.90
C LEU A 189 -4.47 -13.33 -13.18
N ALA A 190 -5.62 -13.52 -12.53
CA ALA A 190 -6.48 -14.68 -12.78
C ALA A 190 -7.05 -14.67 -14.22
N VAL A 191 -7.49 -13.50 -14.71
CA VAL A 191 -7.96 -13.33 -16.10
C VAL A 191 -6.84 -13.64 -17.09
N ARG A 192 -5.60 -13.26 -16.78
CA ARG A 192 -4.44 -13.57 -17.62
C ARG A 192 -4.10 -15.06 -17.64
N ILE A 193 -4.29 -15.79 -16.53
CA ILE A 193 -4.08 -17.25 -16.51
C ILE A 193 -5.16 -17.95 -17.34
N TRP A 194 -6.41 -17.48 -17.25
CA TRP A 194 -7.52 -18.04 -18.00
C TRP A 194 -7.37 -17.81 -19.52
N ASN A 195 -6.71 -16.72 -19.94
CA ASN A 195 -6.53 -16.34 -21.36
C ASN A 195 -7.83 -16.44 -22.18
N PRO A 196 -8.87 -15.65 -21.87
CA PRO A 196 -10.07 -15.62 -22.67
C PRO A 196 -9.76 -15.20 -24.11
N VAL A 197 -10.53 -15.73 -25.06
CA VAL A 197 -10.39 -15.41 -26.49
C VAL A 197 -10.92 -13.99 -26.81
N SER A 198 -11.77 -13.43 -25.94
CA SER A 198 -12.36 -12.10 -26.13
C SER A 198 -11.51 -11.00 -25.48
N ASP A 199 -11.09 -10.03 -26.29
CA ASP A 199 -10.35 -8.83 -25.85
C ASP A 199 -11.14 -7.98 -24.83
N VAL A 200 -12.48 -8.02 -24.90
CA VAL A 200 -13.38 -7.27 -24.00
C VAL A 200 -13.12 -7.63 -22.54
N VAL A 201 -12.83 -8.90 -22.26
CA VAL A 201 -12.59 -9.38 -20.89
C VAL A 201 -11.30 -8.80 -20.31
N TYR A 202 -10.27 -8.61 -21.13
CA TYR A 202 -9.02 -7.98 -20.69
C TYR A 202 -9.22 -6.50 -20.35
N TYR A 203 -9.98 -5.77 -21.17
CA TYR A 203 -10.29 -4.37 -20.90
C TYR A 203 -11.16 -4.19 -19.65
N LEU A 204 -12.15 -5.06 -19.44
CA LEU A 204 -13.02 -5.02 -18.27
C LEU A 204 -12.23 -5.31 -16.99
N ALA A 205 -11.37 -6.32 -17.00
CA ALA A 205 -10.50 -6.66 -15.88
C ALA A 205 -9.50 -5.52 -15.56
N ALA A 206 -8.91 -4.91 -16.59
CA ALA A 206 -8.05 -3.74 -16.44
C ALA A 206 -8.81 -2.57 -15.81
N LEU A 207 -10.04 -2.29 -16.26
CA LEU A 207 -10.88 -1.21 -15.74
C LEU A 207 -11.25 -1.41 -14.27
N VAL A 208 -11.61 -2.63 -13.86
CA VAL A 208 -11.86 -2.98 -12.46
C VAL A 208 -10.61 -2.75 -11.60
N THR A 209 -9.43 -3.09 -12.13
CA THR A 209 -8.15 -2.89 -11.44
C THR A 209 -7.81 -1.42 -11.26
N LEU A 210 -8.00 -0.61 -12.31
CA LEU A 210 -7.81 0.83 -12.24
C LEU A 210 -8.79 1.48 -11.25
N ALA A 211 -10.06 1.05 -11.23
CA ALA A 211 -11.04 1.53 -10.26
C ALA A 211 -10.60 1.20 -8.81
N GLY A 212 -10.09 -0.01 -8.57
CA GLY A 212 -9.51 -0.39 -7.28
C GLY A 212 -8.35 0.50 -6.84
N ILE A 213 -7.49 0.90 -7.78
CA ILE A 213 -6.37 1.83 -7.54
C ILE A 213 -6.90 3.24 -7.18
N VAL A 214 -7.88 3.75 -7.92
CA VAL A 214 -8.48 5.05 -7.61
C VAL A 214 -9.09 5.06 -6.21
N LEU A 215 -9.79 3.98 -5.82
CA LEU A 215 -10.33 3.82 -4.47
C LEU A 215 -9.23 3.75 -3.40
N THR A 216 -8.09 3.11 -3.68
CA THR A 216 -6.95 3.17 -2.74
C THR A 216 -6.45 4.59 -2.54
N MET A 217 -6.32 5.35 -3.62
CA MET A 217 -5.82 6.73 -3.55
C MET A 217 -6.80 7.64 -2.83
N ALA A 218 -8.11 7.51 -3.08
CA ALA A 218 -9.14 8.22 -2.32
C ALA A 218 -9.04 7.93 -0.82
N GLY A 219 -8.85 6.66 -0.44
CA GLY A 219 -8.68 6.27 0.96
C GLY A 219 -7.41 6.82 1.63
N ILE A 220 -6.34 7.08 0.86
CA ILE A 220 -5.14 7.77 1.37
C ILE A 220 -5.47 9.23 1.67
N ILE A 221 -6.14 9.92 0.74
CA ILE A 221 -6.46 11.34 0.85
C ILE A 221 -7.38 11.61 2.04
N GLU A 222 -8.42 10.78 2.22
CA GLU A 222 -9.34 10.90 3.36
C GLU A 222 -8.58 10.80 4.68
N ARG A 223 -7.65 9.83 4.78
CA ARG A 223 -6.83 9.63 5.97
C ARG A 223 -5.84 10.77 6.24
N TYR A 224 -5.26 11.33 5.19
CA TYR A 224 -4.42 12.52 5.28
C TYR A 224 -5.22 13.75 5.75
N ASN A 225 -6.45 13.89 5.25
CA ASN A 225 -7.36 14.97 5.62
C ASN A 225 -7.75 14.92 7.08
N GLU A 226 -8.14 13.75 7.59
CA GLU A 226 -8.50 13.56 9.00
C GLU A 226 -7.39 14.06 9.95
N LEU A 227 -6.13 13.79 9.62
CA LEU A 227 -4.98 14.19 10.43
C LEU A 227 -4.72 15.69 10.37
N SER A 228 -4.91 16.28 9.19
CA SER A 228 -4.71 17.70 8.95
C SER A 228 -5.79 18.58 9.57
N THR A 229 -6.94 18.00 9.94
CA THR A 229 -8.08 18.72 10.53
C THR A 229 -8.31 18.42 12.00
N ARG A 230 -7.52 17.53 12.62
CA ARG A 230 -7.60 17.33 14.07
C ARG A 230 -7.16 18.62 14.76
N PRO A 231 -7.98 19.18 15.69
CA PRO A 231 -7.56 20.33 16.46
C PRO A 231 -6.27 19.99 17.21
N LEU A 232 -5.28 20.86 17.08
CA LEU A 232 -4.05 20.77 17.87
C LEU A 232 -4.44 20.83 19.36
N PRO A 233 -3.83 20.02 20.23
CA PRO A 233 -4.04 20.14 21.67
C PRO A 233 -3.78 21.59 22.07
N GLU A 234 -4.77 22.23 22.68
CA GLU A 234 -4.69 23.64 23.06
C GLU A 234 -3.44 23.89 23.91
N PHE A 235 -2.54 24.75 23.41
CA PHE A 235 -1.37 25.24 24.14
C PHE A 235 -1.75 26.24 25.25
N HIS A 236 -3.03 26.42 25.58
CA HIS A 236 -3.53 27.52 26.40
C HIS A 236 -3.59 27.28 27.92
N ASN A 237 -3.19 26.11 28.42
CA ASN A 237 -3.05 25.93 29.88
C ASN A 237 -1.63 26.22 30.39
N ARG A 238 -1.11 27.40 30.05
CA ARG A 238 -0.04 28.07 30.82
C ARG A 238 -0.60 29.30 31.54
N GLU A 239 -1.69 29.11 32.28
CA GLU A 239 -2.17 30.09 33.24
C GLU A 239 -2.50 29.41 34.56
N VAL A 240 -1.51 28.88 35.28
CA VAL A 240 -1.55 28.88 36.76
C VAL A 240 -0.11 28.78 37.27
N GLY A 241 0.41 29.87 37.83
CA GLY A 241 1.73 29.89 38.48
C GLY A 241 2.45 31.23 38.39
N ALA A 242 1.73 32.32 38.71
CA ALA A 242 2.33 33.57 39.17
C ALA A 242 2.01 33.70 40.67
#